data_AF-A0A419HAQ3-F1
#
_entry.id   AF-A0A419HAQ3-F1
#
_cell.length_a   1.000
_cell.length_b   1.000
_cell.length_c   1.000
_cell.angle_alpha   90.00
_cell.angle_beta   90.00
_cell.angle_gamma   90.00
#
_symmetry.space_group_name_H-M   'P 1'
#
loop_
_entity.id
_entity.type
_entity.pdbx_description
1 polymer ?
#
loop_
_entity_poly.entity_id
_entity_poly.type
_entity_poly.pdbx_seq_one_letter_code
_entity_poly.pdbx_strand_id
1 'polypeptide(L)'
;MVMATPDGNEAHGSVLKLARRGYDPAQVDEHLGRVDGELRRMAAERDAAIADVRELERQLEKAQSSNKELSSQVNRLSQAPTTIEGLSERLERMLKLAQDEADEIKASAAAESEEFAAKVEAETKSLKERHDQAVAELTAARASHDGDQRKTLIDAKERAAALMSAVEEQSNLAELDSKARRQQAEEDLEISLSSRRTEIMRTLAEAEATSKTEAERRRREATEESRRLVHEANEAAEQRLRDAAEKANRRLQEAMDEAGNRLRTATDESNKRVNEAQQAVNDLMQIRGQLAGQVRVAKSLFSQAEPLLEAHDEQSAAQASADWAQHRTEVQDADGAVPVPREAKHAQPVTTD
;
A
#
# COMPACT_ATOMS: atom_id res chain seq x y z
N MET A 1 77.16 133.32 47.08
CA MET A 1 78.12 134.41 47.36
C MET A 1 79.52 133.79 47.35
N VAL A 2 80.47 134.50 46.76
CA VAL A 2 81.80 134.08 46.25
C VAL A 2 81.79 133.63 44.78
N MET A 3 82.25 134.57 43.95
CA MET A 3 82.61 134.41 42.55
C MET A 3 83.85 133.53 42.41
N ALA A 4 83.93 132.77 41.31
CA ALA A 4 85.19 132.47 40.65
C ALA A 4 84.89 132.18 39.17
N THR A 5 85.17 133.15 38.33
CA THR A 5 85.42 132.97 36.90
C THR A 5 86.54 131.94 36.71
N PRO A 6 86.50 131.12 35.65
CA PRO A 6 87.71 130.62 35.04
C PRO A 6 87.91 131.37 33.72
N ASP A 7 88.58 132.52 33.82
CA ASP A 7 89.49 132.96 32.76
C ASP A 7 90.62 131.92 32.68
N GLY A 8 90.85 131.37 31.49
CA GLY A 8 91.87 130.36 31.32
C GLY A 8 91.89 129.70 29.94
N ASN A 9 91.58 130.45 28.89
CA ASN A 9 92.04 130.08 27.54
C ASN A 9 93.28 130.91 27.21
N GLU A 10 94.33 130.73 28.00
CA GLU A 10 95.66 131.19 27.63
C GLU A 10 96.16 130.25 26.53
N ALA A 11 95.93 130.66 25.29
CA ALA A 11 96.57 130.09 24.11
C ALA A 11 98.07 130.35 24.20
N HIS A 12 98.79 129.54 24.98
CA HIS A 12 100.24 129.50 24.95
C HIS A 12 100.67 128.73 23.70
N GLY A 13 100.70 129.44 22.56
CA GLY A 13 101.57 129.06 21.45
C GLY A 13 103.01 129.19 21.91
N SER A 14 103.54 128.16 22.57
CA SER A 14 104.94 128.13 23.02
C SER A 14 105.82 127.98 21.78
N VAL A 15 106.43 129.08 21.34
CA VAL A 15 107.36 129.07 20.20
C VAL A 15 108.70 128.53 20.69
N LEU A 16 108.86 127.21 20.67
CA LEU A 16 110.13 126.55 20.96
C LEU A 16 111.21 127.08 19.99
N LYS A 17 112.38 127.49 20.48
CA LYS A 17 113.46 128.06 19.65
C LYS A 17 114.13 126.96 18.80
N LEU A 18 114.20 127.14 17.48
CA LEU A 18 114.87 126.18 16.57
C LEU A 18 116.41 126.24 16.70
N ALA A 19 117.04 125.08 16.83
CA ALA A 19 118.51 124.92 16.89
C ALA A 19 119.00 123.92 15.82
N ARG A 20 120.25 124.08 15.35
CA ARG A 20 120.84 123.22 14.30
C ARG A 20 121.03 121.79 14.87
N ARG A 21 120.27 120.79 14.36
CA ARG A 21 120.02 119.42 14.92
C ARG A 21 118.98 119.33 16.07
N GLY A 22 117.97 120.20 16.10
CA GLY A 22 116.82 120.06 17.00
C GLY A 22 115.83 118.97 16.59
N TYR A 23 114.88 118.65 17.49
CA TYR A 23 113.73 117.80 17.19
C TYR A 23 112.88 118.42 16.07
N ASP A 24 112.30 117.58 15.23
CA ASP A 24 111.40 118.02 14.16
C ASP A 24 110.19 118.74 14.80
N PRO A 25 109.98 120.04 14.53
CA PRO A 25 108.86 120.79 15.09
C PRO A 25 107.51 120.12 14.84
N ALA A 26 107.30 119.51 13.67
CA ALA A 26 106.04 118.83 13.35
C ALA A 26 105.79 117.62 14.27
N GLN A 27 106.85 116.87 14.60
CA GLN A 27 106.76 115.70 15.49
C GLN A 27 106.53 116.12 16.96
N VAL A 28 107.10 117.24 17.39
CA VAL A 28 106.90 117.78 18.74
C VAL A 28 105.49 118.32 18.91
N ASP A 29 104.97 119.06 17.92
CA ASP A 29 103.60 119.57 17.94
C ASP A 29 102.58 118.43 17.92
N GLU A 30 102.83 117.36 17.15
CA GLU A 30 102.02 116.14 17.18
C GLU A 30 102.05 115.46 18.56
N HIS A 31 103.23 115.36 19.19
CA HIS A 31 103.36 114.77 20.52
C HIS A 31 102.67 115.61 21.60
N LEU A 32 102.86 116.94 21.60
CA LEU A 32 102.21 117.84 22.54
C LEU A 32 100.69 117.85 22.33
N GLY A 33 100.23 117.85 21.07
CA GLY A 33 98.81 117.70 20.74
C GLY A 33 98.22 116.38 21.28
N ARG A 34 98.99 115.29 21.24
CA ARG A 34 98.60 114.02 21.85
C ARG A 34 98.56 114.10 23.38
N VAL A 35 99.56 114.68 24.04
CA VAL A 35 99.60 114.83 25.51
C VAL A 35 98.49 115.74 26.01
N ASP A 36 98.23 116.86 25.32
CA ASP A 36 97.10 117.73 25.63
C ASP A 36 95.76 117.02 25.41
N GLY A 37 95.67 116.17 24.38
CA GLY A 37 94.53 115.27 24.17
C GLY A 37 94.35 114.27 25.31
N GLU A 38 95.44 113.66 25.80
CA GLU A 38 95.44 112.74 26.94
C GLU A 38 95.08 113.45 28.25
N LEU A 39 95.60 114.66 28.51
CA LEU A 39 95.24 115.46 29.69
C LEU A 39 93.79 115.92 29.68
N ARG A 40 93.26 116.33 28.51
CA ARG A 40 91.83 116.65 28.38
C ARG A 40 90.96 115.42 28.61
N ARG A 41 91.39 114.25 28.13
CA ARG A 41 90.68 112.99 28.39
C ARG A 41 90.70 112.64 29.88
N MET A 42 91.85 112.70 30.54
CA MET A 42 91.96 112.45 31.99
C MET A 42 91.17 113.46 32.82
N ALA A 43 91.14 114.74 32.42
CA ALA A 43 90.33 115.74 33.09
C ALA A 43 88.83 115.43 32.95
N ALA A 44 88.38 115.04 31.74
CA ALA A 44 87.01 114.61 31.51
C ALA A 44 86.65 113.34 32.29
N GLU A 45 87.55 112.35 32.35
CA GLU A 45 87.38 111.12 33.14
C GLU A 45 87.32 111.42 34.64
N ARG A 46 88.18 112.32 35.15
CA ARG A 46 88.14 112.78 36.54
C ARG A 46 86.81 113.48 36.85
N ASP A 47 86.37 114.38 35.98
CA ASP A 47 85.15 115.15 36.20
C ASP A 47 83.91 114.25 36.13
N ALA A 48 83.91 113.23 35.27
CA ALA A 48 82.90 112.17 35.26
C ALA A 48 82.92 111.35 36.56
N ALA A 49 84.09 110.91 37.02
CA ALA A 49 84.21 110.19 38.29
C ALA A 49 83.75 111.02 39.50
N ILE A 50 84.03 112.33 39.52
CA ILE A 50 83.53 113.25 40.55
C ILE A 50 82.00 113.38 40.49
N ALA A 51 81.41 113.40 39.29
CA ALA A 51 79.97 113.40 39.13
C ALA A 51 79.33 112.11 39.65
N ASP A 52 79.94 110.95 39.37
CA ASP A 52 79.48 109.64 39.85
C ASP A 52 79.59 109.53 41.38
N VAL A 53 80.69 109.99 41.98
CA VAL A 53 80.85 110.03 43.45
C VAL A 53 79.74 110.88 44.08
N ARG A 54 79.44 112.06 43.53
CA ARG A 54 78.36 112.92 44.03
C ARG A 54 76.98 112.28 43.90
N GLU A 55 76.76 111.49 42.85
CA GLU A 55 75.49 110.77 42.68
C GLU A 55 75.36 109.61 43.68
N LEU A 56 76.43 108.84 43.89
CA LEU A 56 76.46 107.78 44.89
C LEU A 56 76.28 108.33 46.30
N GLU A 57 76.86 109.49 46.62
CA GLU A 57 76.64 110.18 47.90
C GLU A 57 75.15 110.51 48.11
N ARG A 58 74.45 111.04 47.09
CA ARG A 58 73.00 111.30 47.18
C ARG A 58 72.18 110.03 47.38
N GLN A 59 72.53 108.95 46.68
CA GLN A 59 71.84 107.67 46.84
C GLN A 59 72.08 107.07 48.23
N LEU A 60 73.30 107.20 48.76
CA LEU A 60 73.64 106.77 50.10
C LEU A 60 72.88 107.59 51.14
N GLU A 61 72.80 108.92 50.99
CA GLU A 61 72.02 109.79 51.87
C GLU A 61 70.52 109.41 51.85
N LYS A 62 69.95 109.15 50.67
CA LYS A 62 68.56 108.71 50.52
C LYS A 62 68.29 107.34 51.16
N ALA A 63 69.20 106.38 50.95
CA ALA A 63 69.09 105.07 51.57
C ALA A 63 69.25 105.16 53.10
N GLN A 64 70.16 106.00 53.59
CA GLN A 64 70.37 106.24 55.01
C GLN A 64 69.18 106.97 55.65
N SER A 65 68.59 107.96 55.00
CA SER A 65 67.39 108.65 55.51
C SER A 65 66.21 107.67 55.58
N SER A 66 65.99 106.88 54.52
CA SER A 66 64.94 105.86 54.50
C SER A 66 65.17 104.77 55.57
N ASN A 67 66.41 104.34 55.78
CA ASN A 67 66.72 103.35 56.81
C ASN A 67 66.53 103.91 58.22
N LYS A 68 66.89 105.19 58.46
CA LYS A 68 66.57 105.89 59.72
C LYS A 68 65.07 106.03 59.93
N GLU A 69 64.31 106.37 58.89
CA GLU A 69 62.85 106.45 58.94
C GLU A 69 62.23 105.10 59.28
N LEU A 70 62.58 104.03 58.55
CA LEU A 70 62.14 102.66 58.80
C LEU A 70 62.54 102.18 60.20
N SER A 71 63.79 102.43 60.63
CA SER A 71 64.27 102.08 61.97
C SER A 71 63.49 102.83 63.06
N SER A 72 63.17 104.11 62.83
CA SER A 72 62.35 104.88 63.77
C SER A 72 60.92 104.36 63.85
N GLN A 73 60.34 103.94 62.71
CA GLN A 73 59.01 103.34 62.64
C GLN A 73 58.99 101.97 63.35
N VAL A 74 59.97 101.11 63.08
CA VAL A 74 60.13 99.80 63.75
C VAL A 74 60.29 99.99 65.26
N ASN A 75 61.14 100.93 65.69
CA ASN A 75 61.33 101.20 67.11
C ASN A 75 60.01 101.67 67.77
N ARG A 76 59.28 102.61 67.13
CA ARG A 76 57.94 103.03 67.58
C ARG A 76 56.94 101.87 67.68
N LEU A 77 57.00 100.91 66.76
CA LEU A 77 56.10 99.76 66.72
C LEU A 77 56.47 98.62 67.68
N SER A 78 57.77 98.48 67.97
CA SER A 78 58.31 97.46 68.87
C SER A 78 58.11 97.80 70.35
N GLN A 79 57.98 99.09 70.68
CA GLN A 79 57.71 99.54 72.05
C GLN A 79 56.24 99.34 72.41
N ALA A 80 55.97 99.12 73.69
CA ALA A 80 54.60 99.05 74.20
C ALA A 80 53.89 100.37 73.91
N PRO A 81 52.67 100.36 73.31
CA PRO A 81 52.04 101.58 72.83
C PRO A 81 51.62 102.45 74.03
N THR A 82 52.38 103.51 74.26
CA THR A 82 52.11 104.50 75.31
C THR A 82 51.29 105.70 74.79
N THR A 83 50.96 105.71 73.50
CA THR A 83 50.18 106.78 72.83
C THR A 83 49.03 106.19 72.01
N ILE A 84 47.90 106.93 71.95
CA ILE A 84 46.67 106.52 71.24
C ILE A 84 46.92 106.39 69.72
N GLU A 85 47.79 107.22 69.16
CA GLU A 85 48.11 107.23 67.74
C GLU A 85 48.90 105.98 67.30
N GLY A 86 49.79 105.46 68.15
CA GLY A 86 50.51 104.20 67.91
C GLY A 86 49.64 102.94 68.00
N LEU A 87 48.54 103.00 68.77
CA LEU A 87 47.51 101.94 68.77
C LEU A 87 46.74 101.93 67.44
N SER A 88 46.33 103.09 66.94
CA SER A 88 45.63 103.22 65.66
C SER A 88 46.49 102.75 64.48
N GLU A 89 47.77 103.16 64.42
CA GLU A 89 48.68 102.78 63.34
C GLU A 89 49.00 101.26 63.32
N ARG A 90 48.99 100.60 64.49
CA ARG A 90 49.14 99.14 64.58
C ARG A 90 47.85 98.40 64.20
N LEU A 91 46.69 98.91 64.62
CA LEU A 91 45.39 98.35 64.24
C LEU A 91 45.16 98.47 62.73
N GLU A 92 45.51 99.59 62.11
CA GLU A 92 45.42 99.79 60.66
C GLU A 92 46.31 98.79 59.90
N ARG A 93 47.55 98.55 60.36
CA ARG A 93 48.43 97.53 59.75
C ARG A 93 47.94 96.10 59.98
N MET A 94 47.40 95.80 61.16
CA MET A 94 46.82 94.47 61.44
C MET A 94 45.56 94.23 60.60
N LEU A 95 44.72 95.25 60.42
CA LEU A 95 43.56 95.21 59.54
C LEU A 95 43.97 95.03 58.07
N LYS A 96 45.00 95.76 57.62
CA LYS A 96 45.53 95.60 56.27
C LYS A 96 46.11 94.21 56.05
N LEU A 97 46.89 93.70 56.99
CA LEU A 97 47.43 92.33 56.91
C LEU A 97 46.31 91.28 56.92
N ALA A 98 45.28 91.46 57.76
CA ALA A 98 44.12 90.56 57.77
C ALA A 98 43.29 90.65 56.48
N GLN A 99 43.21 91.83 55.85
CA GLN A 99 42.59 92.00 54.53
C GLN A 99 43.41 91.28 53.44
N ASP A 100 44.73 91.48 53.42
CA ASP A 100 45.64 90.82 52.49
C ASP A 100 45.57 89.27 52.67
N GLU A 101 45.59 88.78 53.90
CA GLU A 101 45.45 87.34 54.22
C GLU A 101 44.06 86.80 53.85
N ALA A 102 42.99 87.57 54.07
CA ALA A 102 41.65 87.18 53.64
C ALA A 102 41.55 87.10 52.11
N ASP A 103 42.19 88.01 51.39
CA ASP A 103 42.22 88.00 49.93
C ASP A 103 43.11 86.87 49.39
N GLU A 104 44.20 86.53 50.06
CA GLU A 104 45.00 85.34 49.77
C GLU A 104 44.20 84.04 49.98
N ILE A 105 43.48 83.91 51.11
CA ILE A 105 42.61 82.76 51.37
C ILE A 105 41.53 82.64 50.28
N LYS A 106 40.89 83.75 49.91
CA LYS A 106 39.89 83.75 48.83
C LYS A 106 40.51 83.35 47.49
N ALA A 107 41.70 83.85 47.17
CA ALA A 107 42.39 83.52 45.93
C ALA A 107 42.78 82.03 45.88
N SER A 108 43.31 81.47 46.98
CA SER A 108 43.62 80.04 47.09
C SER A 108 42.35 79.19 46.97
N ALA A 109 41.30 79.54 47.70
CA ALA A 109 40.02 78.81 47.64
C ALA A 109 39.38 78.86 46.25
N ALA A 110 39.50 79.99 45.54
CA ALA A 110 39.04 80.13 44.15
C ALA A 110 39.86 79.24 43.21
N ALA A 111 41.19 79.27 43.31
CA ALA A 111 42.07 78.44 42.49
C ALA A 111 41.84 76.94 42.72
N GLU A 112 41.71 76.50 43.98
CA GLU A 112 41.39 75.11 44.32
C GLU A 112 40.00 74.69 43.81
N SER A 113 39.01 75.60 43.87
CA SER A 113 37.67 75.34 43.35
C SER A 113 37.68 75.19 41.82
N GLU A 114 38.45 76.02 41.12
CA GLU A 114 38.62 75.92 39.66
C GLU A 114 39.34 74.63 39.27
N GLU A 115 40.40 74.24 39.99
CA GLU A 115 41.09 72.97 39.76
C GLU A 115 40.16 71.77 39.99
N PHE A 116 39.39 71.79 41.08
CA PHE A 116 38.42 70.75 41.38
C PHE A 116 37.33 70.67 40.31
N ALA A 117 36.79 71.81 39.87
CA ALA A 117 35.80 71.87 38.80
C ALA A 117 36.36 71.30 37.50
N ALA A 118 37.58 71.68 37.12
CA ALA A 118 38.26 71.17 35.92
C ALA A 118 38.48 69.66 36.00
N LYS A 119 38.88 69.13 37.17
CA LYS A 119 39.06 67.70 37.39
C LYS A 119 37.74 66.93 37.28
N VAL A 120 36.68 67.42 37.92
CA VAL A 120 35.34 66.80 37.85
C VAL A 120 34.81 66.82 36.42
N GLU A 121 35.01 67.91 35.69
CA GLU A 121 34.62 68.01 34.27
C GLU A 121 35.38 66.99 33.41
N ALA A 122 36.69 66.87 33.59
CA ALA A 122 37.52 65.90 32.88
C ALA A 122 37.11 64.45 33.19
N GLU A 123 36.85 64.13 34.45
CA GLU A 123 36.38 62.80 34.87
C GLU A 123 34.99 62.49 34.32
N THR A 124 34.07 63.47 34.37
CA THR A 124 32.71 63.33 33.83
C THR A 124 32.74 63.12 32.33
N LYS A 125 33.60 63.86 31.61
CA LYS A 125 33.79 63.69 30.16
C LYS A 125 34.32 62.30 29.84
N SER A 126 35.36 61.85 30.55
CA SER A 126 35.92 60.52 30.34
C SER A 126 34.93 59.40 30.67
N LEU A 127 34.09 59.57 31.69
CA LEU A 127 33.05 58.60 32.03
C LEU A 127 31.97 58.52 30.94
N LYS A 128 31.53 59.68 30.40
CA LYS A 128 30.58 59.74 29.28
C LYS A 128 31.15 59.06 28.04
N GLU A 129 32.40 59.36 27.68
CA GLU A 129 33.06 58.75 26.52
C GLU A 129 33.15 57.22 26.67
N ARG A 130 33.52 56.70 27.85
CA ARG A 130 33.53 55.25 28.11
C ARG A 130 32.15 54.63 28.05
N HIS A 131 31.13 55.31 28.57
CA HIS A 131 29.75 54.84 28.51
C HIS A 131 29.26 54.77 27.07
N ASP A 132 29.50 55.82 26.28
CA ASP A 132 29.10 55.87 24.87
C ASP A 132 29.82 54.80 24.05
N GLN A 133 31.11 54.55 24.33
CA GLN A 133 31.86 53.43 23.75
C GLN A 133 31.23 52.07 24.13
N ALA A 134 30.94 51.83 25.41
CA ALA A 134 30.32 50.58 25.85
C ALA A 134 28.94 50.36 25.23
N VAL A 135 28.12 51.41 25.08
CA VAL A 135 26.82 51.34 24.40
C VAL A 135 27.00 51.01 22.91
N ALA A 136 27.97 51.64 22.24
CA ALA A 136 28.28 51.36 20.85
C ALA A 136 28.75 49.90 20.64
N GLU A 137 29.63 49.40 21.50
CA GLU A 137 30.12 48.01 21.48
C GLU A 137 28.99 47.01 21.70
N LEU A 138 28.13 47.22 22.71
CA LEU A 138 26.98 46.35 22.96
C LEU A 138 25.98 46.35 21.81
N THR A 139 25.79 47.50 21.16
CA THR A 139 24.91 47.62 19.99
C THR A 139 25.49 46.88 18.79
N ALA A 140 26.80 47.01 18.54
CA ALA A 140 27.50 46.29 17.48
C ALA A 140 27.50 44.77 17.72
N ALA A 141 27.75 44.33 18.95
CA ALA A 141 27.71 42.92 19.32
C ALA A 141 26.33 42.30 19.12
N ARG A 142 25.26 43.02 19.51
CA ARG A 142 23.87 42.59 19.26
C ARG A 142 23.57 42.49 17.77
N ALA A 143 23.95 43.50 16.98
CA ALA A 143 23.73 43.47 15.54
C ALA A 143 24.48 42.31 14.85
N SER A 144 25.71 42.00 15.27
CA SER A 144 26.47 40.84 14.78
C SER A 144 25.77 39.53 15.13
N HIS A 145 25.40 39.37 16.40
CA HIS A 145 24.73 38.15 16.87
C HIS A 145 23.38 37.93 16.18
N ASP A 146 22.57 38.98 16.00
CA ASP A 146 21.31 38.90 15.26
C ASP A 146 21.54 38.52 13.79
N GLY A 147 22.62 39.04 13.19
CA GLY A 147 23.06 38.67 11.85
C GLY A 147 23.44 37.18 11.74
N ASP A 148 24.22 36.69 12.68
CA ASP A 148 24.65 35.29 12.73
C ASP A 148 23.48 34.35 13.01
N GLN A 149 22.59 34.71 13.94
CA GLN A 149 21.35 33.98 14.20
C GLN A 149 20.47 33.92 12.95
N ARG A 150 20.28 35.03 12.23
CA ARG A 150 19.52 35.03 10.97
C ARG A 150 20.15 34.11 9.93
N LYS A 151 21.48 34.14 9.77
CA LYS A 151 22.20 33.22 8.87
C LYS A 151 21.99 31.77 9.27
N THR A 152 22.17 31.43 10.54
CA THR A 152 21.98 30.05 11.02
C THR A 152 20.54 29.56 10.81
N LEU A 153 19.54 30.44 10.96
CA LEU A 153 18.14 30.11 10.70
C LEU A 153 17.86 29.91 9.21
N ILE A 154 18.48 30.71 8.34
CA ILE A 154 18.38 30.53 6.87
C ILE A 154 19.03 29.21 6.48
N ASP A 155 20.27 28.96 6.91
CA ASP A 155 20.99 27.71 6.64
C ASP A 155 20.23 26.48 7.16
N ALA A 156 19.65 26.58 8.37
CA ALA A 156 18.83 25.51 8.93
C ALA A 156 17.56 25.25 8.11
N LYS A 157 16.89 26.30 7.63
CA LYS A 157 15.72 26.19 6.75
C LYS A 157 16.08 25.59 5.40
N GLU A 158 17.20 25.99 4.80
CA GLU A 158 17.68 25.44 3.53
C GLU A 158 18.04 23.95 3.67
N ARG A 159 18.74 23.58 4.75
CA ARG A 159 19.03 22.16 5.06
C ARG A 159 17.77 21.34 5.30
N ALA A 160 16.80 21.89 6.03
CA ALA A 160 15.52 21.22 6.25
C ALA A 160 14.76 21.02 4.94
N ALA A 161 14.71 22.04 4.07
CA ALA A 161 14.07 21.94 2.76
C ALA A 161 14.76 20.91 1.85
N ALA A 162 16.10 20.89 1.83
CA ALA A 162 16.88 19.90 1.09
C ALA A 162 16.63 18.47 1.60
N LEU A 163 16.58 18.29 2.93
CA LEU A 163 16.29 16.98 3.52
C LEU A 163 14.86 16.52 3.20
N MET A 164 13.87 17.42 3.30
CA MET A 164 12.48 17.10 2.95
C MET A 164 12.35 16.69 1.48
N SER A 165 12.99 17.43 0.57
CA SER A 165 13.02 17.11 -0.86
C SER A 165 13.64 15.72 -1.12
N ALA A 166 14.78 15.42 -0.48
CA ALA A 166 15.44 14.13 -0.62
C ALA A 166 14.60 12.97 -0.07
N VAL A 167 13.89 13.17 1.05
CA VAL A 167 12.98 12.17 1.63
C VAL A 167 11.77 11.95 0.71
N GLU A 168 11.21 13.01 0.14
CA GLU A 168 10.09 12.91 -0.81
C GLU A 168 10.50 12.16 -2.08
N GLU A 169 11.67 12.45 -2.63
CA GLU A 169 12.22 11.73 -3.78
C GLU A 169 12.43 10.23 -3.47
N GLN A 170 13.01 9.91 -2.32
CA GLN A 170 13.16 8.52 -1.88
C GLN A 170 11.81 7.82 -1.66
N SER A 171 10.82 8.51 -1.10
CA SER A 171 9.47 7.99 -0.92
C SER A 171 8.83 7.69 -2.28
N ASN A 172 8.94 8.61 -3.23
CA ASN A 172 8.40 8.43 -4.59
C ASN A 172 9.08 7.26 -5.31
N LEU A 173 10.41 7.12 -5.18
CA LEU A 173 11.14 5.98 -5.74
C LEU A 173 10.70 4.66 -5.10
N ALA A 174 10.53 4.62 -3.77
CA ALA A 174 10.05 3.44 -3.06
C ALA A 174 8.61 3.09 -3.42
N GLU A 175 7.74 4.08 -3.63
CA GLU A 175 6.37 3.86 -4.11
C GLU A 175 6.34 3.31 -5.54
N LEU A 176 7.17 3.84 -6.43
CA LEU A 176 7.29 3.34 -7.80
C LEU A 176 7.81 1.90 -7.83
N ASP A 177 8.85 1.59 -7.06
CA ASP A 177 9.38 0.23 -6.93
C ASP A 177 8.33 -0.72 -6.34
N SER A 178 7.61 -0.30 -5.29
CA SER A 178 6.52 -1.09 -4.69
C SER A 178 5.38 -1.35 -5.68
N LYS A 179 4.98 -0.34 -6.47
CA LYS A 179 3.97 -0.50 -7.54
C LYS A 179 4.47 -1.46 -8.62
N ALA A 180 5.72 -1.33 -9.05
CA ALA A 180 6.32 -2.22 -10.04
C ALA A 180 6.35 -3.68 -9.54
N ARG A 181 6.75 -3.92 -8.28
CA ARG A 181 6.75 -5.26 -7.68
C ARG A 181 5.35 -5.85 -7.55
N ARG A 182 4.34 -5.04 -7.22
CA ARG A 182 2.94 -5.49 -7.18
C ARG A 182 2.45 -5.89 -8.58
N GLN A 183 2.72 -5.08 -9.59
CA GLN A 183 2.35 -5.38 -10.98
C GLN A 183 3.03 -6.67 -11.47
N GLN A 184 4.33 -6.84 -11.22
CA GLN A 184 5.04 -8.08 -11.56
C GLN A 184 4.43 -9.30 -10.85
N ALA A 185 4.11 -9.18 -9.56
CA ALA A 185 3.47 -10.28 -8.83
C ALA A 185 2.06 -10.59 -9.35
N GLU A 186 1.30 -9.59 -9.79
CA GLU A 186 0.00 -9.77 -10.43
C GLU A 186 0.11 -10.47 -11.79
N GLU A 187 1.07 -10.06 -12.63
CA GLU A 187 1.37 -10.68 -13.93
C GLU A 187 1.81 -12.15 -13.76
N ASP A 188 2.73 -12.42 -12.83
CA ASP A 188 3.20 -13.78 -12.54
C ASP A 188 2.06 -14.68 -12.02
N LEU A 189 1.19 -14.12 -11.19
CA LEU A 189 0.01 -14.83 -10.69
C LEU A 189 -0.99 -15.10 -11.82
N GLU A 190 -1.21 -14.16 -12.74
CA GLU A 190 -2.06 -14.37 -13.92
C GLU A 190 -1.50 -15.47 -14.83
N ILE A 191 -0.19 -15.46 -15.08
CA ILE A 191 0.48 -16.51 -15.86
C ILE A 191 0.34 -17.87 -15.15
N SER A 192 0.57 -17.93 -13.84
CA SER A 192 0.44 -19.16 -13.05
C SER A 192 -1.00 -19.70 -13.04
N LEU A 193 -1.99 -18.83 -12.81
CA LEU A 193 -3.39 -19.21 -12.78
C LEU A 193 -3.90 -19.61 -14.17
N SER A 194 -3.51 -18.91 -15.23
CA SER A 194 -3.87 -19.28 -16.60
C SER A 194 -3.25 -20.61 -17.00
N SER A 195 -1.97 -20.84 -16.70
CA SER A 195 -1.31 -22.15 -16.89
C SER A 195 -2.03 -23.26 -16.12
N ARG A 196 -2.31 -23.05 -14.83
CA ARG A 196 -3.05 -24.03 -14.02
C ARG A 196 -4.46 -24.28 -14.54
N ARG A 197 -5.16 -23.26 -15.02
CA ARG A 197 -6.48 -23.39 -15.65
C ARG A 197 -6.38 -24.23 -16.92
N THR A 198 -5.39 -23.99 -17.77
CA THR A 198 -5.20 -24.80 -18.99
C THR A 198 -4.94 -26.27 -18.66
N GLU A 199 -4.13 -26.55 -17.64
CA GLU A 199 -3.83 -27.92 -17.21
C GLU A 199 -5.06 -28.61 -16.61
N ILE A 200 -5.85 -27.91 -15.79
CA ILE A 200 -7.11 -28.45 -15.26
C ILE A 200 -8.10 -28.75 -16.40
N MET A 201 -8.24 -27.83 -17.36
CA MET A 201 -9.13 -28.06 -18.52
C MET A 201 -8.65 -29.25 -19.36
N ARG A 202 -7.33 -29.41 -19.52
CA ARG A 202 -6.75 -30.55 -20.23
C ARG A 202 -7.04 -31.86 -19.51
N THR A 203 -6.73 -31.96 -18.21
CA THR A 203 -6.96 -33.17 -17.41
C THR A 203 -8.44 -33.53 -17.32
N LEU A 204 -9.33 -32.53 -17.23
CA LEU A 204 -10.77 -32.74 -17.30
C LEU A 204 -11.20 -33.30 -18.66
N ALA A 205 -10.72 -32.72 -19.77
CA ALA A 205 -11.01 -33.22 -21.11
C ALA A 205 -10.49 -34.65 -21.34
N GLU A 206 -9.30 -34.99 -20.82
CA GLU A 206 -8.75 -36.35 -20.84
C GLU A 206 -9.61 -37.32 -20.00
N ALA A 207 -10.05 -36.92 -18.81
CA ALA A 207 -10.94 -37.72 -17.96
C ALA A 207 -12.32 -37.92 -18.60
N GLU A 208 -12.89 -36.89 -19.23
CA GLU A 208 -14.15 -36.99 -19.97
C GLU A 208 -14.03 -37.89 -21.19
N ALA A 209 -12.94 -37.79 -21.95
CA ALA A 209 -12.68 -38.64 -23.10
C ALA A 209 -12.55 -40.12 -22.68
N THR A 210 -11.75 -40.41 -21.65
CA THR A 210 -11.59 -41.78 -21.13
C THR A 210 -12.92 -42.34 -20.62
N SER A 211 -13.64 -41.59 -19.78
CA SER A 211 -14.97 -41.96 -19.28
C SER A 211 -15.96 -42.26 -20.42
N LYS A 212 -15.99 -41.41 -21.46
CA LYS A 212 -16.83 -41.62 -22.64
C LYS A 212 -16.45 -42.90 -23.38
N THR A 213 -15.16 -43.13 -23.64
CA THR A 213 -14.72 -44.36 -24.33
C THR A 213 -15.06 -45.62 -23.52
N GLU A 214 -14.91 -45.60 -22.20
CA GLU A 214 -15.30 -46.73 -21.37
C GLU A 214 -16.82 -46.96 -21.33
N ALA A 215 -17.61 -45.89 -21.24
CA ALA A 215 -19.07 -45.98 -21.31
C ALA A 215 -19.52 -46.54 -22.66
N GLU A 216 -18.90 -46.12 -23.75
CA GLU A 216 -19.14 -46.67 -25.09
C GLU A 216 -18.76 -48.15 -25.18
N ARG A 217 -17.61 -48.55 -24.61
CA ARG A 217 -17.18 -49.95 -24.53
C ARG A 217 -18.19 -50.80 -23.75
N ARG A 218 -18.55 -50.40 -22.53
CA ARG A 218 -19.54 -51.12 -21.69
C ARG A 218 -20.88 -51.26 -22.40
N ARG A 219 -21.34 -50.21 -23.10
CA ARG A 219 -22.58 -50.25 -23.89
C ARG A 219 -22.49 -51.20 -25.07
N ARG A 220 -21.36 -51.23 -25.80
CA ARG A 220 -21.14 -52.19 -26.90
C ARG A 220 -21.14 -53.62 -26.39
N GLU A 221 -20.38 -53.91 -25.33
CA GLU A 221 -20.32 -55.23 -24.70
C GLU A 221 -21.69 -55.70 -24.22
N ALA A 222 -22.44 -54.86 -23.50
CA ALA A 222 -23.80 -55.18 -23.06
C ALA A 222 -24.77 -55.41 -24.25
N THR A 223 -24.61 -54.67 -25.35
CA THR A 223 -25.43 -54.86 -26.56
C THR A 223 -25.08 -56.16 -27.26
N GLU A 224 -23.80 -56.52 -27.35
CA GLU A 224 -23.34 -57.77 -27.94
C GLU A 224 -23.78 -58.97 -27.11
N GLU A 225 -23.66 -58.90 -25.78
CA GLU A 225 -24.15 -59.93 -24.87
C GLU A 225 -25.66 -60.08 -24.95
N SER A 226 -26.42 -58.98 -24.94
CA SER A 226 -27.87 -59.00 -25.14
C SER A 226 -28.25 -59.65 -26.47
N ARG A 227 -27.54 -59.33 -27.56
CA ARG A 227 -27.74 -59.97 -28.86
C ARG A 227 -27.43 -61.46 -28.83
N ARG A 228 -26.36 -61.88 -28.16
CA ARG A 228 -26.01 -63.30 -27.98
C ARG A 228 -27.11 -64.04 -27.21
N LEU A 229 -27.54 -63.50 -26.08
CA LEU A 229 -28.62 -64.09 -25.27
C LEU A 229 -29.94 -64.20 -26.04
N VAL A 230 -30.30 -63.17 -26.82
CA VAL A 230 -31.50 -63.21 -27.68
C VAL A 230 -31.34 -64.25 -28.79
N HIS A 231 -30.16 -64.34 -29.40
CA HIS A 231 -29.88 -65.34 -30.44
C HIS A 231 -29.97 -66.76 -29.88
N GLU A 232 -29.30 -67.05 -28.75
CA GLU A 232 -29.36 -68.34 -28.07
C GLU A 232 -30.79 -68.69 -27.62
N ALA A 233 -31.54 -67.71 -27.10
CA ALA A 233 -32.94 -67.89 -26.72
C ALA A 233 -33.83 -68.21 -27.93
N ASN A 234 -33.60 -67.54 -29.06
CA ASN A 234 -34.30 -67.82 -30.32
C ASN A 234 -33.95 -69.20 -30.87
N GLU A 235 -32.67 -69.58 -30.89
CA GLU A 235 -32.25 -70.92 -31.32
C GLU A 235 -32.86 -72.01 -30.43
N ALA A 236 -32.85 -71.83 -29.11
CA ALA A 236 -33.50 -72.74 -28.18
C ALA A 236 -35.03 -72.78 -28.37
N ALA A 237 -35.67 -71.65 -28.66
CA ALA A 237 -37.10 -71.60 -28.99
C ALA A 237 -37.40 -72.33 -30.31
N GLU A 238 -36.60 -72.13 -31.34
CA GLU A 238 -36.70 -72.83 -32.63
C GLU A 238 -36.48 -74.33 -32.49
N GLN A 239 -35.51 -74.76 -31.67
CA GLN A 239 -35.30 -76.17 -31.34
C GLN A 239 -36.53 -76.76 -30.64
N ARG A 240 -37.07 -76.07 -29.62
CA ARG A 240 -38.30 -76.52 -28.94
C ARG A 240 -39.49 -76.60 -29.89
N LEU A 241 -39.63 -75.64 -30.80
CA LEU A 241 -40.68 -75.65 -31.83
C LEU A 241 -40.49 -76.81 -32.82
N ARG A 242 -39.26 -77.09 -33.26
CA ARG A 242 -38.94 -78.24 -34.11
C ARG A 242 -39.25 -79.56 -33.41
N ASP A 243 -38.78 -79.75 -32.19
CA ASP A 243 -39.06 -80.94 -31.38
C ASP A 243 -40.56 -81.14 -31.16
N ALA A 244 -41.30 -80.05 -30.88
CA ALA A 244 -42.75 -80.09 -30.73
C ALA A 244 -43.45 -80.45 -32.04
N ALA A 245 -43.01 -79.88 -33.17
CA ALA A 245 -43.54 -80.18 -34.51
C ALA A 245 -43.25 -81.63 -34.91
N GLU A 246 -42.06 -82.15 -34.64
CA GLU A 246 -41.73 -83.56 -34.88
C GLU A 246 -42.55 -84.51 -34.01
N LYS A 247 -42.76 -84.19 -32.73
CA LYS A 247 -43.63 -84.97 -31.84
C LYS A 247 -45.08 -84.92 -32.32
N ALA A 248 -45.55 -83.75 -32.76
CA ALA A 248 -46.90 -83.60 -33.32
C ALA A 248 -47.07 -84.39 -34.61
N ASN A 249 -46.08 -84.35 -35.53
CA ASN A 249 -46.07 -85.13 -36.76
C ASN A 249 -46.01 -86.63 -36.51
N ARG A 250 -45.19 -87.08 -35.54
CA ARG A 250 -45.18 -88.49 -35.11
C ARG A 250 -46.54 -88.94 -34.60
N ARG A 251 -47.16 -88.18 -33.71
CA ARG A 251 -48.53 -88.47 -33.23
C ARG A 251 -49.55 -88.48 -34.36
N LEU A 252 -49.42 -87.58 -35.33
CA LEU A 252 -50.28 -87.55 -36.51
C LEU A 252 -50.07 -88.79 -37.37
N GLN A 253 -48.82 -89.21 -37.61
CA GLN A 253 -48.50 -90.44 -38.34
C GLN A 253 -49.01 -91.68 -37.61
N GLU A 254 -48.76 -91.81 -36.31
CA GLU A 254 -49.30 -92.89 -35.48
C GLU A 254 -50.82 -92.93 -35.55
N ALA A 255 -51.50 -91.79 -35.43
CA ALA A 255 -52.95 -91.71 -35.57
C ALA A 255 -53.43 -92.08 -36.98
N MET A 256 -52.70 -91.68 -38.03
CA MET A 256 -53.00 -92.05 -39.42
C MET A 256 -52.77 -93.53 -39.69
N ASP A 257 -51.72 -94.13 -39.14
CA ASP A 257 -51.42 -95.55 -39.24
C ASP A 257 -52.44 -96.39 -38.45
N GLU A 258 -52.83 -95.95 -37.25
CA GLU A 258 -53.93 -96.55 -36.49
C GLU A 258 -55.25 -96.45 -37.24
N ALA A 259 -55.58 -95.27 -37.80
CA ALA A 259 -56.78 -95.08 -38.60
C ALA A 259 -56.75 -95.97 -39.85
N GLY A 260 -55.59 -96.08 -40.53
CA GLY A 260 -55.37 -96.96 -41.67
C GLY A 260 -55.50 -98.44 -41.32
N ASN A 261 -54.97 -98.86 -40.17
CA ASN A 261 -55.11 -100.22 -39.67
C ASN A 261 -56.56 -100.54 -39.29
N ARG A 262 -57.25 -99.64 -38.58
CA ARG A 262 -58.69 -99.77 -38.28
C ARG A 262 -59.53 -99.85 -39.56
N LEU A 263 -59.19 -99.07 -40.58
CA LEU A 263 -59.84 -99.12 -41.88
C LEU A 263 -59.60 -100.45 -42.59
N ARG A 264 -58.36 -100.97 -42.57
CA ARG A 264 -58.02 -102.29 -43.12
C ARG A 264 -58.78 -103.40 -42.40
N THR A 265 -58.74 -103.44 -41.08
CA THR A 265 -59.46 -104.46 -40.31
C THR A 265 -60.97 -104.38 -40.56
N ALA A 266 -61.56 -103.18 -40.62
CA ALA A 266 -62.96 -103.01 -40.96
C ALA A 266 -63.28 -103.46 -42.40
N THR A 267 -62.36 -103.22 -43.34
CA THR A 267 -62.50 -103.65 -44.74
C THR A 267 -62.37 -105.17 -44.85
N ASP A 268 -61.42 -105.77 -44.15
CA ASP A 268 -61.21 -107.22 -44.10
C ASP A 268 -62.38 -107.93 -43.44
N GLU A 269 -62.92 -107.39 -42.34
CA GLU A 269 -64.15 -107.89 -41.72
C GLU A 269 -65.36 -107.73 -42.65
N SER A 270 -65.48 -106.61 -43.35
CA SER A 270 -66.53 -106.40 -44.36
C SER A 270 -66.41 -107.42 -45.49
N ASN A 271 -65.21 -107.62 -46.04
CA ASN A 271 -64.93 -108.62 -47.08
C ASN A 271 -65.20 -110.04 -46.59
N LYS A 272 -64.87 -110.34 -45.33
CA LYS A 272 -65.18 -111.62 -44.70
C LYS A 272 -66.69 -111.83 -44.62
N ARG A 273 -67.46 -110.83 -44.19
CA ARG A 273 -68.94 -110.89 -44.18
C ARG A 273 -69.52 -111.04 -45.59
N VAL A 274 -68.94 -110.38 -46.59
CA VAL A 274 -69.33 -110.54 -48.00
C VAL A 274 -69.04 -111.96 -48.49
N ASN A 275 -67.88 -112.53 -48.17
CA ASN A 275 -67.51 -113.89 -48.54
C ASN A 275 -68.38 -114.95 -47.82
N GLU A 276 -68.65 -114.75 -46.53
CA GLU A 276 -69.58 -115.59 -45.77
C GLU A 276 -71.00 -115.52 -46.36
N ALA A 277 -71.46 -114.32 -46.75
CA ALA A 277 -72.73 -114.15 -47.44
C ALA A 277 -72.73 -114.85 -48.82
N GLN A 278 -71.62 -114.77 -49.55
CA GLN A 278 -71.47 -115.45 -50.85
C GLN A 278 -71.45 -116.98 -50.70
N GLN A 279 -70.82 -117.50 -49.65
CA GLN A 279 -70.85 -118.92 -49.30
C GLN A 279 -72.26 -119.37 -48.91
N ALA A 280 -72.96 -118.62 -48.05
CA ALA A 280 -74.35 -118.91 -47.71
C ALA A 280 -75.27 -118.92 -48.93
N VAL A 281 -75.06 -118.02 -49.90
CA VAL A 281 -75.76 -118.01 -51.19
C VAL A 281 -75.44 -119.27 -52.00
N ASN A 282 -74.18 -119.69 -52.05
CA ASN A 282 -73.78 -120.92 -52.75
C ASN A 282 -74.37 -122.19 -52.10
N ASP A 283 -74.38 -122.26 -50.77
CA ASP A 283 -74.98 -123.36 -50.01
C ASP A 283 -76.49 -123.42 -50.26
N LEU A 284 -77.18 -122.28 -50.31
CA LEU A 284 -78.59 -122.20 -50.69
C LEU A 284 -78.82 -122.66 -52.13
N MET A 285 -77.93 -122.35 -53.07
CA MET A 285 -78.00 -122.89 -54.43
C MET A 285 -77.80 -124.41 -54.47
N GLN A 286 -76.91 -124.95 -53.63
CA GLN A 286 -76.65 -126.38 -53.54
C GLN A 286 -77.84 -127.15 -52.92
N ILE A 287 -78.43 -126.62 -51.85
CA ILE A 287 -79.66 -127.15 -51.22
C ILE A 287 -80.82 -127.11 -52.21
N ARG A 288 -80.98 -126.00 -52.95
CA ARG A 288 -81.97 -125.92 -54.04
C ARG A 288 -81.74 -126.97 -55.12
N GLY A 289 -80.48 -127.25 -55.47
CA GLY A 289 -80.11 -128.33 -56.39
C GLY A 289 -80.48 -129.72 -55.87
N GLN A 290 -80.23 -129.99 -54.58
CA GLN A 290 -80.59 -131.25 -53.91
C GLN A 290 -82.11 -131.43 -53.80
N LEU A 291 -82.86 -130.37 -53.46
CA LEU A 291 -84.33 -130.40 -53.40
C LEU A 291 -84.93 -130.63 -54.80
N ALA A 292 -84.36 -129.98 -55.83
CA ALA A 292 -84.74 -130.23 -57.22
C ALA A 292 -84.43 -131.67 -57.67
N GLY A 293 -83.41 -132.32 -57.11
CA GLY A 293 -83.11 -133.74 -57.31
C GLY A 293 -84.11 -134.66 -56.60
N GLN A 294 -84.46 -134.38 -55.34
CA GLN A 294 -85.40 -135.17 -54.54
C GLN A 294 -86.82 -135.17 -55.13
N VAL A 295 -87.28 -134.04 -55.69
CA VAL A 295 -88.57 -133.97 -56.41
C VAL A 295 -88.58 -134.85 -57.67
N ARG A 296 -87.43 -135.01 -58.33
CA ARG A 296 -87.30 -135.82 -59.55
C ARG A 296 -87.32 -137.33 -59.25
N VAL A 297 -86.75 -137.74 -58.12
CA VAL A 297 -86.75 -139.14 -57.63
C VAL A 297 -88.11 -139.54 -57.06
N ALA A 298 -88.82 -138.64 -56.37
CA ALA A 298 -90.19 -138.89 -55.93
C ALA A 298 -91.13 -139.13 -57.13
N LYS A 299 -90.92 -138.43 -58.26
CA LYS A 299 -91.74 -138.59 -59.47
C LYS A 299 -91.53 -139.93 -60.19
N SER A 300 -90.37 -140.58 -60.06
CA SER A 300 -90.13 -141.91 -60.66
C SER A 300 -90.67 -143.07 -59.81
N LEU A 301 -90.80 -142.87 -58.49
CA LEU A 301 -91.37 -143.89 -57.59
C LEU A 301 -92.90 -143.98 -57.70
N PHE A 302 -93.58 -142.90 -58.10
CA PHE A 302 -95.03 -142.92 -58.35
C PHE A 302 -95.46 -143.60 -59.66
N SER A 303 -94.56 -143.83 -60.63
CA SER A 303 -94.93 -144.44 -61.92
C SER A 303 -94.68 -145.95 -62.01
N GLN A 304 -94.20 -146.60 -60.94
CA GLN A 304 -93.85 -148.04 -60.93
C GLN A 304 -94.76 -148.91 -60.04
N ALA A 305 -95.84 -148.36 -59.48
CA ALA A 305 -96.76 -149.05 -58.57
C ALA A 305 -98.23 -148.99 -59.03
N GLU A 306 -98.50 -149.06 -60.34
CA GLU A 306 -99.83 -148.81 -60.94
C GLU A 306 -100.70 -150.04 -61.29
N PRO A 307 -100.26 -151.32 -61.26
CA PRO A 307 -101.24 -152.40 -61.44
C PRO A 307 -101.10 -153.54 -60.44
N LEU A 308 -101.44 -153.33 -59.15
CA LEU A 308 -101.69 -154.41 -58.17
C LEU A 308 -102.24 -153.86 -56.83
N LEU A 309 -103.47 -153.30 -56.84
CA LEU A 309 -104.42 -153.17 -55.71
C LEU A 309 -105.60 -152.26 -56.14
N GLU A 310 -106.33 -152.64 -57.19
CA GLU A 310 -107.75 -153.00 -57.07
C GLU A 310 -108.09 -153.82 -55.81
N ALA A 311 -109.21 -153.44 -55.17
CA ALA A 311 -109.94 -154.13 -54.10
C ALA A 311 -109.30 -154.14 -52.69
N HIS A 312 -109.48 -153.05 -51.94
CA HIS A 312 -110.46 -153.07 -50.85
C HIS A 312 -110.93 -151.65 -50.53
N ASP A 313 -112.12 -151.36 -51.05
CA ASP A 313 -113.07 -150.33 -50.64
C ASP A 313 -113.31 -150.40 -49.12
N GLU A 314 -113.20 -149.27 -48.42
CA GLU A 314 -114.28 -148.32 -48.10
C GLU A 314 -114.87 -148.56 -46.69
N GLN A 315 -115.20 -147.42 -46.04
CA GLN A 315 -115.88 -147.20 -44.76
C GLN A 315 -114.94 -147.18 -43.53
N SER A 316 -114.72 -146.07 -42.81
CA SER A 316 -115.52 -144.86 -42.55
C SER A 316 -114.64 -143.59 -42.61
N ALA A 317 -114.97 -142.50 -43.30
CA ALA A 317 -116.09 -141.57 -43.16
C ALA A 317 -116.00 -140.59 -41.95
N ALA A 318 -115.66 -139.35 -42.30
CA ALA A 318 -116.18 -138.07 -41.82
C ALA A 318 -115.89 -137.58 -40.39
N GLN A 319 -115.14 -136.47 -40.32
CA GLN A 319 -115.58 -135.27 -39.60
C GLN A 319 -114.94 -134.00 -40.18
N ALA A 320 -115.79 -132.98 -40.31
CA ALA A 320 -115.50 -131.63 -40.76
C ALA A 320 -115.80 -130.65 -39.62
N SER A 321 -115.03 -129.55 -39.52
CA SER A 321 -115.43 -128.19 -39.11
C SER A 321 -114.15 -127.35 -38.95
N ALA A 322 -113.92 -126.28 -39.73
CA ALA A 322 -114.46 -124.94 -39.55
C ALA A 322 -114.11 -124.31 -38.19
N ASP A 323 -113.19 -123.33 -38.17
CA ASP A 323 -113.47 -122.05 -37.52
C ASP A 323 -112.54 -120.91 -37.96
N TRP A 324 -113.12 -119.74 -38.14
CA TRP A 324 -112.52 -118.43 -38.43
C TRP A 324 -112.80 -117.52 -37.23
N ALA A 325 -111.86 -116.64 -36.84
CA ALA A 325 -112.13 -115.27 -36.35
C ALA A 325 -110.78 -114.58 -36.08
N GLN A 326 -110.35 -113.57 -36.85
CA GLN A 326 -110.74 -112.16 -36.74
C GLN A 326 -110.74 -111.61 -35.31
N HIS A 327 -109.66 -110.90 -34.98
CA HIS A 327 -109.75 -109.59 -34.31
C HIS A 327 -108.70 -108.65 -34.93
N ARG A 328 -109.20 -107.66 -35.68
CA ARG A 328 -108.55 -106.38 -35.95
C ARG A 328 -109.46 -105.32 -35.36
N THR A 329 -109.06 -104.71 -34.25
CA THR A 329 -109.33 -103.32 -33.84
C THR A 329 -108.40 -103.03 -32.66
N GLU A 330 -107.46 -102.08 -32.71
CA GLU A 330 -107.61 -100.61 -32.69
C GLU A 330 -107.97 -100.04 -31.30
N VAL A 331 -107.13 -99.08 -30.86
CA VAL A 331 -107.47 -97.78 -30.21
C VAL A 331 -106.95 -97.54 -28.77
N GLN A 332 -106.17 -96.45 -28.66
CA GLN A 332 -105.98 -95.49 -27.54
C GLN A 332 -105.30 -96.03 -26.26
N ASP A 333 -104.37 -95.36 -25.57
CA ASP A 333 -104.02 -93.96 -25.24
C ASP A 333 -102.56 -94.00 -24.71
N ALA A 334 -101.77 -92.96 -24.49
CA ALA A 334 -101.72 -91.54 -24.76
C ALA A 334 -100.31 -91.10 -24.30
N ASP A 335 -99.89 -89.94 -24.79
CA ASP A 335 -98.88 -89.06 -24.21
C ASP A 335 -97.43 -89.55 -24.22
N GLY A 336 -96.53 -88.99 -25.03
CA GLY A 336 -96.44 -87.56 -25.34
C GLY A 336 -95.49 -86.91 -24.35
N ALA A 337 -94.40 -86.39 -24.89
CA ALA A 337 -93.71 -85.16 -24.48
C ALA A 337 -92.21 -85.29 -24.77
N VAL A 338 -91.84 -84.83 -25.97
CA VAL A 338 -90.70 -83.91 -26.06
C VAL A 338 -91.03 -82.73 -25.14
N PRO A 339 -90.05 -82.19 -24.40
CA PRO A 339 -89.65 -80.87 -24.82
C PRO A 339 -88.12 -80.68 -24.75
N VAL A 340 -87.58 -80.22 -25.86
CA VAL A 340 -86.56 -79.16 -25.82
C VAL A 340 -87.33 -77.86 -25.53
N PRO A 341 -86.83 -76.98 -24.66
CA PRO A 341 -86.39 -75.66 -25.15
C PRO A 341 -85.07 -75.22 -24.45
N ARG A 342 -84.12 -74.55 -25.12
CA ARG A 342 -84.08 -73.09 -25.40
C ARG A 342 -84.41 -72.27 -24.14
N GLU A 343 -83.62 -71.34 -23.63
CA GLU A 343 -82.84 -70.25 -24.23
C GLU A 343 -82.17 -69.52 -23.02
N ALA A 344 -80.89 -69.12 -23.06
CA ALA A 344 -80.42 -67.79 -23.42
C ALA A 344 -79.96 -66.91 -22.23
N LYS A 345 -78.79 -66.26 -22.43
CA LYS A 345 -78.30 -64.99 -21.82
C LYS A 345 -77.86 -65.11 -20.35
N HIS A 346 -76.74 -64.56 -19.87
CA HIS A 346 -75.91 -63.38 -20.20
C HIS A 346 -74.51 -63.62 -19.56
N ALA A 347 -73.40 -63.37 -20.26
CA ALA A 347 -72.61 -62.12 -20.28
C ALA A 347 -71.30 -62.23 -19.48
N GLN A 348 -70.22 -61.79 -20.12
CA GLN A 348 -68.99 -61.22 -19.53
C GLN A 348 -69.31 -60.11 -18.49
N PRO A 349 -68.41 -59.65 -17.57
CA PRO A 349 -67.02 -59.18 -17.82
C PRO A 349 -65.97 -59.70 -16.81
N VAL A 350 -64.66 -59.74 -17.12
CA VAL A 350 -63.63 -58.67 -17.11
C VAL A 350 -63.51 -57.88 -15.79
N THR A 351 -62.23 -57.69 -15.40
CA THR A 351 -61.58 -56.80 -14.42
C THR A 351 -61.47 -57.29 -12.97
N THR A 352 -60.27 -57.61 -12.48
CA THR A 352 -59.17 -56.76 -11.95
C THR A 352 -59.36 -56.50 -10.44
N ASP A 353 -58.49 -57.10 -9.64
CA ASP A 353 -57.53 -56.36 -8.79
C ASP A 353 -56.27 -57.21 -8.58
#